data_AF-A0A4D7QKE4-F1
#
_entry.id   AF-A0A4D7QKE4-F1
#
_cell.length_a   1.000
_cell.length_b   1.000
_cell.length_c   1.000
_cell.angle_alpha   90.00
_cell.angle_beta   90.00
_cell.angle_gamma   90.00
#
_symmetry.space_group_name_H-M   'P 1'
#
loop_
_entity.id
_entity.type
_entity.pdbx_description
1 polymer ?
#
loop_
_entity_poly.entity_id
_entity_poly.type
_entity_poly.pdbx_seq_one_letter_code
_entity_poly.pdbx_strand_id
1 'polypeptide(L)'
;MASRVPDILTYSPTAPAAARVRGSREAKAWSNAQNFEQVYLNTMLGQMFNGIGEKSPMGGKQSEAWRGMLVDEYAKTISSQGGVGLANHIYRELIGAQEAAPRRLPANTSPR
;
A
#
# COMPACT_ATOMS: atom_id res chain seq x y z
N MET A 1 6.83 3.82 38.59
CA MET A 1 7.53 3.02 37.57
C MET A 1 6.79 3.23 36.26
N ALA A 2 7.28 4.15 35.41
CA ALA A 2 6.62 4.46 34.14
C ALA A 2 6.92 3.33 33.14
N SER A 3 5.91 2.52 32.83
CA SER A 3 5.99 1.50 31.78
C SER A 3 6.20 2.20 30.44
N ARG A 4 7.44 2.13 29.94
CA ARG A 4 7.80 2.57 28.60
C ARG A 4 7.21 1.58 27.61
N VAL A 5 6.06 1.94 27.04
CA VAL A 5 5.50 1.26 25.87
C VAL A 5 6.57 1.30 24.78
N PRO A 6 6.92 0.17 24.14
CA PRO A 6 7.91 0.19 23.06
C PRO A 6 7.39 1.10 21.94
N ASP A 7 8.26 1.99 21.44
CA ASP A 7 8.05 2.70 20.18
C ASP A 7 7.83 1.64 19.10
N ILE A 8 6.57 1.38 18.76
CA ILE A 8 6.26 0.70 17.50
C ILE A 8 6.85 1.59 16.42
N LEU A 9 7.70 1.03 15.55
CA LEU A 9 8.41 1.77 14.51
C LEU A 9 7.40 2.39 13.55
N THR A 10 6.90 3.59 13.86
CA THR A 10 6.03 4.35 12.99
C THR A 10 6.86 4.88 11.84
N TYR A 11 6.93 4.10 10.77
CA TYR A 11 7.51 4.55 9.51
C TYR A 11 6.47 5.38 8.77
N SER A 12 6.58 6.70 8.84
CA SER A 12 5.78 7.59 8.00
C SER A 12 6.42 7.68 6.60
N PRO A 13 5.74 7.22 5.53
CA PRO A 13 6.21 7.29 4.16
C PRO A 13 6.02 8.74 3.77
N THR A 14 7.06 9.52 4.00
CA THR A 14 7.09 10.88 3.53
C THR A 14 7.03 10.82 2.02
N ALA A 15 5.94 11.33 1.43
CA ALA A 15 5.79 11.37 -0.01
C ALA A 15 7.04 12.03 -0.63
N PRO A 16 7.66 11.39 -1.65
CA PRO A 16 8.88 11.89 -2.25
C PRO A 16 8.62 13.30 -2.79
N ALA A 17 9.60 14.19 -2.71
CA ALA A 17 9.43 15.60 -3.05
C ALA A 17 8.83 15.81 -4.46
N ALA A 18 9.22 14.97 -5.42
CA ALA A 18 8.71 14.99 -6.79
C ALA A 18 7.20 14.65 -6.90
N ALA A 19 6.67 13.83 -5.99
CA ALA A 19 5.26 13.48 -5.93
C ALA A 19 4.38 14.54 -5.25
N ARG A 20 4.96 15.61 -4.68
CA ARG A 20 4.20 16.72 -4.07
C ARG A 20 3.59 17.67 -5.10
N VAL A 21 4.07 17.62 -6.34
CA VAL A 21 3.52 18.41 -7.44
C VAL A 21 2.20 17.79 -7.89
N ARG A 22 1.08 18.48 -7.63
CA ARG A 22 -0.24 17.96 -8.00
C ARG A 22 -0.36 17.75 -9.51
N GLY A 23 -0.92 16.60 -9.89
CA GLY A 23 -1.11 16.22 -11.29
C GLY A 23 0.16 15.75 -12.00
N SER A 24 1.32 15.71 -11.34
CA SER A 24 2.53 15.17 -11.94
C SER A 24 2.42 13.65 -12.14
N ARG A 25 3.22 13.12 -13.06
CA ARG A 25 3.37 11.68 -13.26
C ARG A 25 3.84 11.00 -11.99
N GLU A 26 4.71 11.66 -11.25
CA GLU A 26 5.28 11.23 -9.98
C GLU A 26 4.20 11.17 -8.89
N ALA A 27 3.28 12.15 -8.84
CA ALA A 27 2.14 12.12 -7.93
C ALA A 27 1.19 10.95 -8.23
N LYS A 28 0.96 10.65 -9.52
CA LYS A 28 0.17 9.48 -9.93
C LYS A 28 0.87 8.16 -9.58
N ALA A 29 2.17 8.06 -9.82
CA ALA A 29 2.96 6.89 -9.45
C ALA A 29 2.96 6.67 -7.94
N TRP A 30 3.03 7.75 -7.15
CA TRP A 30 2.94 7.70 -5.69
C TRP A 30 1.58 7.18 -5.22
N SER A 31 0.49 7.73 -5.75
CA SER A 31 -0.86 7.25 -5.41
C SER A 31 -1.04 5.77 -5.74
N ASN A 32 -0.56 5.33 -6.90
CA ASN A 32 -0.60 3.91 -7.27
C ASN A 32 0.20 3.05 -6.29
N ALA A 33 1.40 3.48 -5.90
CA ALA A 33 2.24 2.75 -4.94
C ALA A 33 1.55 2.59 -3.57
N GLN A 34 0.86 3.62 -3.09
CA GLN A 34 0.06 3.55 -1.85
C GLN A 34 -1.11 2.57 -2.00
N ASN A 35 -1.81 2.57 -3.13
CA ASN A 35 -2.91 1.63 -3.37
C ASN A 35 -2.43 0.17 -3.39
N PHE A 36 -1.25 -0.10 -3.97
CA PHE A 36 -0.65 -1.44 -3.93
C PHE A 36 -0.32 -1.89 -2.51
N GLU A 37 0.24 -1.00 -1.68
CA GLU A 37 0.51 -1.28 -0.27
C GLU A 37 -0.79 -1.60 0.50
N GLN A 38 -1.89 -0.89 0.22
CA GLN A 38 -3.18 -1.18 0.84
C GLN A 38 -3.71 -2.58 0.49
N VAL A 39 -3.64 -2.98 -0.78
CA VAL A 39 -4.04 -4.34 -1.22
C VAL A 39 -3.15 -5.40 -0.56
N TYR A 40 -1.85 -5.14 -0.47
CA TYR A 40 -0.92 -6.00 0.23
C TYR A 40 -1.29 -6.17 1.71
N LEU A 41 -1.54 -5.07 2.42
CA LEU A 41 -1.95 -5.09 3.82
C LEU A 41 -3.24 -5.88 4.03
N ASN A 42 -4.25 -5.65 3.19
CA ASN A 42 -5.50 -6.40 3.26
C ASN A 42 -5.26 -7.91 3.09
N THR A 43 -4.42 -8.29 2.13
CA THR A 43 -4.07 -9.70 1.87
C THR A 43 -3.33 -10.32 3.05
N MET A 44 -2.32 -9.64 3.58
CA MET A 44 -1.51 -10.14 4.70
C MET A 44 -2.32 -10.22 5.99
N LEU A 45 -3.13 -9.21 6.28
CA LEU A 45 -4.03 -9.24 7.44
C LEU A 45 -5.05 -10.36 7.29
N GLY A 46 -5.66 -10.53 6.11
CA GLY A 46 -6.56 -11.65 5.84
C GLY A 46 -5.92 -13.01 6.13
N GLN A 47 -4.69 -13.24 5.68
CA GLN A 47 -3.94 -14.47 5.96
C GLN A 47 -3.62 -14.64 7.46
N MET A 48 -3.24 -13.57 8.16
CA MET A 48 -3.01 -13.59 9.60
C MET A 48 -4.26 -14.01 10.38
N PHE A 49 -5.44 -13.46 10.04
CA PHE A 49 -6.70 -13.79 10.72
C PHE A 49 -7.23 -15.18 10.40
N ASN A 50 -6.93 -15.73 9.22
CA ASN A 50 -7.22 -17.12 8.88
C ASN A 50 -6.46 -18.08 9.80
N GLY A 51 -5.17 -17.82 10.07
CA GLY A 51 -4.36 -18.65 10.95
C GLY A 51 -4.79 -18.66 12.42
N ILE A 52 -5.53 -17.65 12.88
CA ILE A 52 -5.99 -17.50 14.27
C ILE A 52 -7.38 -18.18 14.48
N GLY A 53 -8.12 -18.48 13.40
CA GLY A 53 -9.49 -19.00 13.44
C GLY A 53 -9.69 -20.51 13.39
N GLU A 54 -8.70 -21.25 12.90
CA GLU A 54 -8.86 -22.68 12.54
C GLU A 54 -9.00 -23.62 13.76
N LYS A 55 -8.65 -23.15 14.97
CA LYS A 55 -8.66 -23.97 16.21
C LYS A 55 -9.84 -23.75 17.15
N SER A 56 -10.91 -23.07 16.73
CA SER A 56 -12.09 -22.92 17.59
C SER A 56 -13.26 -23.79 17.10
N PRO A 57 -13.68 -24.83 17.85
CA PRO A 57 -14.84 -25.66 17.51
C PRO A 57 -16.16 -24.89 17.41
N MET A 58 -16.19 -23.63 17.85
CA MET A 58 -17.34 -22.73 17.90
C MET A 58 -17.32 -21.62 16.83
N GLY A 59 -16.30 -21.59 15.96
CA GLY A 59 -16.07 -20.52 14.98
C GLY A 59 -16.89 -20.67 13.70
N GLY A 60 -18.18 -20.34 13.73
CA GLY A 60 -19.05 -20.35 12.55
C GLY A 60 -18.90 -19.12 11.64
N LYS A 61 -19.56 -19.16 10.46
CA LYS A 61 -19.61 -18.10 9.41
C LYS A 61 -19.94 -16.68 9.91
N GLN A 62 -20.68 -16.57 11.02
CA GLN A 62 -20.95 -15.29 11.68
C GLN A 62 -19.67 -14.59 12.17
N SER A 63 -18.61 -15.36 12.42
CA SER A 63 -17.33 -14.80 12.85
C SER A 63 -16.48 -14.19 11.73
N GLU A 64 -16.76 -14.54 10.47
CA GLU A 64 -16.00 -14.06 9.32
C GLU A 64 -16.37 -12.61 8.96
N ALA A 65 -17.65 -12.23 9.13
CA ALA A 65 -18.13 -10.88 8.80
C ALA A 65 -17.51 -9.80 9.71
N TRP A 66 -17.46 -10.02 11.03
CA TRP A 66 -16.83 -9.06 11.94
C TRP A 66 -15.31 -9.02 11.76
N ARG A 67 -14.67 -10.13 11.37
CA ARG A 67 -13.24 -10.16 11.08
C ARG A 67 -12.90 -9.32 9.86
N GLY A 68 -13.67 -9.41 8.78
CA GLY A 68 -13.47 -8.58 7.58
C GLY A 68 -13.54 -7.09 7.90
N MET A 69 -14.52 -6.68 8.70
CA MET A 69 -14.66 -5.28 9.14
C MET A 69 -13.46 -4.81 10.01
N LEU A 70 -12.97 -5.66 10.90
CA LEU A 70 -11.78 -5.34 11.70
C LEU A 70 -10.51 -5.26 10.85
N VAL A 71 -10.35 -6.15 9.88
CA VAL A 71 -9.22 -6.12 8.94
C VAL A 71 -9.19 -4.81 8.18
N ASP A 72 -10.35 -4.35 7.71
CA ASP A 72 -10.47 -3.12 6.94
C ASP A 72 -10.09 -1.90 7.79
N GLU A 73 -10.58 -1.82 9.03
CA GLU A 73 -10.22 -0.73 9.96
C GLU A 73 -8.74 -0.77 10.40
N TYR A 74 -8.17 -1.96 10.60
CA TYR A 74 -6.73 -2.11 10.85
C TYR A 74 -5.91 -1.67 9.64
N ALA A 75 -6.26 -2.13 8.45
CA ALA A 75 -5.58 -1.77 7.21
C ALA A 75 -5.62 -0.25 6.99
N LYS A 76 -6.78 0.38 7.23
CA LYS A 76 -6.96 1.83 7.14
C LYS A 76 -6.16 2.58 8.18
N THR A 77 -6.14 2.11 9.43
CA THR A 77 -5.35 2.71 10.51
C THR A 77 -3.86 2.65 10.19
N ILE A 78 -3.36 1.46 9.81
CA ILE A 78 -1.95 1.24 9.43
C ILE A 78 -1.59 2.14 8.25
N SER A 79 -2.39 2.11 7.17
CA SER A 79 -2.22 2.94 5.97
C SER A 79 -2.19 4.44 6.31
N SER A 80 -3.12 4.92 7.15
CA SER A 80 -3.20 6.35 7.53
C SER A 80 -2.02 6.83 8.38
N GLN A 81 -1.43 5.95 9.18
CA GLN A 81 -0.22 6.24 9.95
C GLN A 81 1.06 6.13 9.12
N GLY A 82 0.96 5.68 7.87
CA GLY A 82 2.08 5.56 6.97
C GLY A 82 2.32 4.18 6.36
N GLY A 83 1.39 3.25 6.52
CA GLY A 83 1.59 1.90 6.02
C GLY A 83 2.80 1.24 6.70
N VAL A 84 3.46 0.35 5.96
CA VAL A 84 4.65 -0.38 6.42
C VAL A 84 5.91 0.06 5.68
N GLY A 85 5.78 1.06 4.80
CA GLY A 85 6.86 1.65 4.02
C GLY A 85 7.11 1.00 2.65
N LEU A 86 6.25 0.05 2.25
CA LEU A 86 6.37 -0.65 0.98
C LEU A 86 6.10 0.30 -0.21
N ALA A 87 5.25 1.30 -0.03
CA ALA A 87 4.93 2.29 -1.07
C ALA A 87 6.18 3.01 -1.61
N ASN A 88 7.22 3.23 -0.80
CA ASN A 88 8.47 3.85 -1.27
C ASN A 88 9.25 2.96 -2.23
N HIS A 89 9.28 1.67 -1.97
CA HIS A 89 9.96 0.70 -2.84
C HIS A 89 9.18 0.55 -4.16
N ILE A 90 7.87 0.36 -4.07
CA ILE A 90 7.00 0.24 -5.25
C ILE A 90 7.08 1.51 -6.11
N TYR A 91 7.09 2.69 -5.49
CA TYR A 91 7.24 3.95 -6.21
C TYR A 91 8.52 4.01 -7.04
N ARG A 92 9.66 3.59 -6.47
CA ARG A 92 10.95 3.59 -7.18
C ARG A 92 10.92 2.66 -8.39
N GLU A 93 10.36 1.46 -8.23
CA GLU A 93 10.19 0.51 -9.32
C GLU A 93 9.25 1.04 -10.42
N LEU A 94 8.13 1.67 -10.04
CA LEU A 94 7.20 2.27 -10.98
C LEU A 94 7.85 3.38 -11.80
N ILE A 95 8.65 4.26 -11.18
CA ILE A 95 9.36 5.32 -11.89
C ILE A 95 10.44 4.72 -12.80
N GLY A 96 11.25 3.78 -12.30
CA GLY A 96 12.30 3.13 -13.08
C GLY A 96 11.76 2.37 -14.29
N ALA A 97 10.67 1.61 -14.13
CA ALA A 97 10.03 0.90 -15.23
C ALA A 97 9.48 1.85 -16.31
N GLN A 98 8.98 3.01 -15.90
CA GLN A 98 8.48 4.01 -16.83
C GLN A 98 9.59 4.86 -17.48
N GLU A 99 10.78 4.93 -16.89
CA GLU A 99 11.98 5.52 -17.52
C GLU A 99 12.60 4.56 -18.55
N ALA A 100 12.56 3.26 -18.28
CA ALA A 100 12.97 2.21 -19.21
C ALA A 100 11.99 2.05 -20.40
N ALA A 101 10.72 2.42 -20.23
CA ALA A 101 9.74 2.39 -21.31
C ALA A 101 10.07 3.46 -22.37
N PRO A 102 10.29 3.09 -23.64
CA PRO A 102 10.64 4.05 -24.67
C PRO A 102 9.53 5.09 -24.84
N ARG A 103 9.90 6.37 -24.70
CA ARG A 103 9.05 7.52 -25.01
C ARG A 103 8.62 7.40 -26.47
N ARG A 104 7.38 6.96 -26.72
CA ARG A 104 6.84 6.77 -28.08
C ARG A 104 6.96 8.09 -28.84
N LEU A 105 7.90 8.16 -29.78
CA LEU A 105 8.05 9.28 -30.69
C LEU A 105 6.87 9.26 -31.68
N PRO A 106 6.20 10.39 -31.94
CA PRO A 106 5.16 10.44 -32.96
C PRO A 106 5.76 10.12 -34.33
N ALA A 107 5.06 9.30 -35.12
CA ALA A 107 5.46 8.98 -36.48
C ALA A 107 5.50 10.26 -37.31
N ASN A 108 6.70 10.68 -37.72
CA ASN A 108 6.85 11.70 -38.75
C ASN A 108 6.32 11.13 -40.08
N THR A 109 5.06 11.44 -40.40
CA THR A 109 4.53 11.29 -41.76
C THR A 109 4.82 12.59 -42.50
N SER A 110 6.00 12.68 -43.13
CA SER A 110 6.30 13.73 -44.10
C SER A 110 5.55 13.42 -45.41
N PRO A 111 4.70 14.32 -45.93
CA PRO A 111 4.11 14.15 -47.25
C PRO A 111 5.17 14.40 -48.33
N ARG A 112 5.23 13.49 -49.31
CA ARG A 112 5.86 13.75 -50.62
C ARG A 112 4.80 14.24 -51.59
#